data_AF-A0A2V8RJZ7-F1
#
_entry.id   AF-A0A2V8RJZ7-F1
#
_cell.length_a   1.000
_cell.length_b   1.000
_cell.length_c   1.000
_cell.angle_alpha   90.00
_cell.angle_beta   90.00
_cell.angle_gamma   90.00
#
_symmetry.space_group_name_H-M   'P 1'
#
loop_
_entity.id
_entity.type
_entity.pdbx_description
1 polymer ?
#
loop_
_entity_poly.entity_id
_entity_poly.type
_entity_poly.pdbx_seq_one_letter_code
_entity_poly.pdbx_strand_id
1 'polypeptide(L)' 'MKQGRTRRSAPAVSMNKIFAEGILNGRVAFVTGGGTGITGGVARALAEAGANVALVSRSLEHLEPAAKAIN' A
#
# COMPACT_ATOMS: atom_id res chain seq x y z
N MET A 1 27.69 13.82 -38.88
CA MET A 1 26.32 13.29 -38.69
C MET A 1 26.40 12.00 -37.86
N LYS A 2 26.08 12.02 -36.56
CA LYS A 2 26.03 10.83 -35.70
C LYS A 2 24.56 10.55 -35.37
N GLN A 3 24.04 9.43 -35.87
CA GLN A 3 22.65 9.00 -35.69
C GLN A 3 22.34 8.83 -34.20
N GLY A 4 21.25 9.48 -33.75
CA GLY A 4 20.74 9.37 -32.40
C GLY A 4 20.22 7.96 -32.11
N ARG A 5 20.71 7.35 -31.03
CA ARG A 5 20.05 6.20 -30.41
C ARG A 5 18.71 6.68 -29.85
N THR A 6 17.64 6.45 -30.58
CA THR A 6 16.28 6.56 -30.04
C THR A 6 16.14 5.54 -28.92
N ARG A 7 16.02 6.03 -27.67
CA ARG A 7 15.65 5.21 -26.53
C ARG A 7 14.26 4.64 -26.83
N ARG A 8 14.16 3.36 -27.16
CA ARG A 8 12.87 2.65 -27.16
C ARG A 8 12.32 2.77 -25.73
N SER A 9 11.16 3.39 -25.57
CA SER A 9 10.44 3.37 -24.29
C SER A 9 10.15 1.92 -23.96
N ALA A 10 10.53 1.49 -22.75
CA ALA A 10 10.10 0.20 -22.25
C ALA A 10 8.56 0.17 -22.23
N PRO A 11 7.92 -0.96 -22.58
CA PRO A 11 6.47 -1.07 -22.48
C PRO A 11 6.06 -0.77 -21.04
N ALA A 12 5.02 0.05 -20.87
CA ALA A 12 4.43 0.28 -19.56
C ALA A 12 3.96 -1.08 -19.04
N VAL A 13 4.58 -1.57 -17.96
CA VAL A 13 4.13 -2.79 -17.29
C VAL A 13 2.73 -2.50 -16.77
N SER A 14 1.72 -3.15 -17.34
CA SER A 14 0.36 -3.08 -16.82
C SER A 14 0.35 -3.76 -15.45
N MET A 15 0.27 -2.97 -14.39
CA MET A 15 0.11 -3.46 -13.03
C MET A 15 -1.29 -4.06 -12.87
N ASN A 16 -1.44 -5.34 -13.21
CA ASN A 16 -2.63 -6.09 -12.86
C ASN A 16 -2.66 -6.24 -11.34
N LYS A 17 -3.74 -5.75 -10.70
CA LYS A 17 -4.00 -6.03 -9.29
C LYS A 17 -4.21 -7.54 -9.11
N ILE A 18 -3.57 -8.13 -8.10
CA ILE A 18 -3.68 -9.57 -7.79
C ILE A 18 -5.05 -9.91 -7.18
N PHE A 19 -5.65 -8.96 -6.46
CA PHE A 19 -6.93 -9.13 -5.77
C PHE A 19 -8.06 -8.37 -6.47
N ALA A 20 -9.29 -8.86 -6.32
CA ALA A 20 -10.49 -8.15 -6.74
C ALA A 20 -10.60 -6.80 -6.03
N GLU A 21 -11.18 -5.82 -6.71
CA GLU A 21 -11.40 -4.49 -6.15
C GLU A 21 -12.40 -4.56 -4.99
N GLY A 22 -12.09 -3.87 -3.88
CA GLY A 22 -12.96 -3.81 -2.70
C GLY A 22 -13.22 -5.16 -2.01
N ILE A 23 -12.33 -6.16 -2.21
CA ILE A 23 -12.50 -7.51 -1.65
C ILE A 23 -12.66 -7.53 -0.12
N LEU A 24 -12.26 -6.46 0.58
CA LEU A 24 -12.40 -6.31 2.03
C LEU A 24 -13.43 -5.25 2.46
N ASN A 25 -14.27 -4.75 1.57
CA ASN A 25 -15.30 -3.77 1.90
C ASN A 25 -16.18 -4.26 3.07
N GLY A 26 -16.42 -3.36 4.03
CA GLY A 26 -17.22 -3.66 5.23
C GLY A 26 -16.52 -4.54 6.27
N ARG A 27 -15.23 -4.87 6.07
CA ARG A 27 -14.42 -5.61 7.05
C ARG A 27 -13.56 -4.67 7.88
N VAL A 28 -13.21 -5.11 9.08
CA VAL A 28 -12.25 -4.44 9.96
C VAL A 28 -11.00 -5.31 10.09
N ALA A 29 -9.82 -4.73 9.86
CA ALA A 29 -8.53 -5.39 10.04
C ALA A 29 -7.83 -4.83 11.29
N PHE A 30 -7.56 -5.70 12.27
CA PHE A 30 -6.81 -5.36 13.48
C PHE A 30 -5.34 -5.73 13.30
N VAL A 31 -4.45 -4.75 13.25
CA VAL A 31 -3.05 -4.94 12.83
C VAL A 31 -2.08 -4.50 13.92
N THR A 32 -1.40 -5.47 14.54
CA THR A 32 -0.32 -5.21 15.51
C THR A 32 1.00 -4.90 14.81
N GLY A 33 1.76 -3.92 15.29
CA GLY A 33 3.01 -3.49 14.64
C GLY A 33 2.79 -2.73 13.33
N GLY A 34 1.57 -2.26 13.05
CA GLY A 34 1.20 -1.64 11.77
C GLY A 34 1.77 -0.24 11.50
N GLY A 35 2.64 0.29 12.35
CA GLY A 35 3.23 1.62 12.18
C GLY A 35 4.35 1.69 11.14
N THR A 36 5.10 0.60 10.92
CA THR A 36 6.31 0.61 10.08
C THR A 36 6.57 -0.76 9.44
N GLY A 37 7.58 -0.82 8.57
CA GLY A 37 8.12 -2.07 8.02
C GLY A 37 7.10 -2.89 7.21
N ILE A 38 7.25 -4.21 7.27
CA ILE A 38 6.39 -5.15 6.53
C ILE A 38 4.94 -4.99 6.97
N THR A 39 4.68 -4.93 8.27
CA THR A 39 3.31 -4.89 8.78
C THR A 39 2.61 -3.57 8.50
N GLY A 40 3.34 -2.45 8.43
CA GLY A 40 2.81 -1.19 7.91
C GLY A 40 2.46 -1.26 6.42
N GLY A 41 3.28 -1.93 5.61
CA GLY A 41 2.95 -2.21 4.22
C GLY A 41 1.69 -3.09 4.07
N VAL A 42 1.56 -4.12 4.92
CA VAL A 42 0.36 -4.97 4.96
C VAL A 42 -0.87 -4.15 5.36
N ALA A 43 -0.77 -3.32 6.39
CA ALA A 43 -1.87 -2.46 6.80
C ALA A 43 -2.37 -1.55 5.67
N ARG A 44 -1.43 -0.96 4.91
CA ARG A 44 -1.74 -0.15 3.74
C ARG A 44 -2.44 -0.97 2.64
N ALA A 45 -1.92 -2.15 2.33
CA ALA A 45 -2.53 -3.02 1.31
C ALA A 45 -3.95 -3.45 1.70
N LEU A 46 -4.21 -3.70 2.99
CA LEU A 46 -5.55 -4.02 3.49
C LEU A 46 -6.51 -2.84 3.39
N ALA A 47 -6.04 -1.62 3.69
CA ALA A 47 -6.82 -0.40 3.50
C ALA A 47 -7.13 -0.16 2.01
N GLU A 48 -6.15 -0.29 1.12
CA GLU A 48 -6.31 -0.18 -0.33
C GLU A 48 -7.29 -1.24 -0.91
N ALA A 49 -7.45 -2.37 -0.22
CA ALA A 49 -8.41 -3.42 -0.54
C ALA A 49 -9.82 -3.18 0.05
N GLY A 50 -10.04 -2.07 0.77
CA GLY A 50 -11.33 -1.63 1.27
C GLY A 50 -11.63 -1.93 2.74
N ALA A 51 -10.65 -2.43 3.50
CA ALA A 51 -10.83 -2.67 4.93
C ALA A 51 -10.76 -1.36 5.75
N ASN A 52 -11.56 -1.27 6.81
CA ASN A 52 -11.28 -0.32 7.91
C ASN A 52 -10.13 -0.88 8.75
N VAL A 53 -9.06 -0.13 8.98
CA VAL A 53 -7.86 -0.64 9.64
C VAL A 53 -7.67 -0.03 11.04
N ALA A 54 -7.53 -0.89 12.05
CA ALA A 54 -7.12 -0.50 13.40
C ALA A 54 -5.64 -0.85 13.60
N LEU A 55 -4.78 0.17 13.67
CA LEU A 55 -3.35 0.00 13.90
C LEU A 55 -3.04 -0.04 15.40
N VAL A 56 -2.26 -1.03 15.84
CA VAL A 56 -1.88 -1.20 17.24
C VAL A 56 -0.38 -1.34 17.36
N SER A 57 0.24 -0.53 18.21
CA SER A 57 1.66 -0.64 18.57
C SER A 57 1.93 0.06 19.90
N ARG A 58 3.17 -0.03 20.39
CA ARG A 58 3.59 0.62 21.64
C ARG A 58 3.95 2.09 21.48
N SER A 59 4.21 2.56 20.26
CA SER A 59 4.63 3.95 20.01
C SER A 59 3.66 4.66 19.07
N LEU A 60 3.03 5.72 19.57
CA LEU A 60 2.13 6.57 18.80
C LEU A 60 2.87 7.33 17.69
N GLU A 61 4.15 7.64 17.88
CA GLU A 61 4.97 8.35 16.90
C GLU A 61 5.05 7.63 15.55
N HIS A 62 4.93 6.30 15.56
CA HIS A 62 4.88 5.46 14.37
C HIS A 62 3.46 5.21 13.88
N LEU A 63 2.47 5.22 14.77
CA LEU A 63 1.06 4.97 14.42
C LEU A 63 0.40 6.17 13.74
N GLU A 64 0.64 7.39 14.21
CA GLU A 64 0.04 8.59 13.64
C GLU A 64 0.34 8.81 12.16
N PRO A 65 1.62 8.76 11.70
CA PRO A 65 1.91 8.91 10.28
C PRO A 65 1.36 7.74 9.45
N ALA A 66 1.38 6.51 9.99
CA ALA A 66 0.82 5.35 9.31
C ALA A 66 -0.70 5.46 9.14
N ALA A 67 -1.42 5.90 10.19
CA ALA A 67 -2.86 6.12 10.16
C ALA A 67 -3.25 7.20 9.13
N LYS A 68 -2.49 8.29 9.06
CA LYS A 68 -2.67 9.34 8.04
C LYS A 68 -2.40 8.86 6.60
N ALA A 69 -1.61 7.81 6.43
CA ALA A 69 -1.26 7.29 5.11
C ALA A 69 -2.30 6.31 4.54
N ILE A 70 -3.23 5.82 5.37
CA ILE A 70 -4.24 4.81 5.00
C ILE A 70 -5.68 5.33 5.05
N ASN A 71 -5.92 6.53 5.60
CA ASN A 71 -7.21 7.21 5.67
C ASN A 71 -7.21 8.49 4.84
#